data_AF-A0A1Y4AF55-F1
#
_entry.id   AF-A0A1Y4AF55-F1
#
_cell.length_a   1.000
_cell.length_b   1.000
_cell.length_c   1.000
_cell.angle_alpha   90.00
_cell.angle_beta   90.00
_cell.angle_gamma   90.00
#
_symmetry.space_group_name_H-M   'P 1'
#
loop_
_entity.id
_entity.type
_entity.pdbx_description
1 polymer ?
#
loop_
_entity_poly.entity_id
_entity_poly.type
_entity_poly.pdbx_seq_one_letter_code
_entity_poly.pdbx_strand_id
1 'polypeptide(L)'
;MRIVQKKTGTPISAPLNGRTLNAIAEYILEERPKCEDVHVFLRAYPPYTAIKSTSPLDYMIDKYCRLASVEKIDYRSFHSLRRAFGTELAMAEVPVTSISQMLGHSDMSADKAYLSFNKTQTSLCSSDFSGVPITKGVYASHFPGVRREAGKGGDQE
;
A
#
# COMPACT_ATOMS: atom_id res chain seq x y z
N MET A 1 -8.20 -15.69 0.48
CA MET A 1 -8.39 -15.95 -0.97
C MET A 1 -7.02 -15.98 -1.63
N ARG A 2 -6.79 -16.90 -2.59
CA ARG A 2 -5.52 -17.00 -3.33
C ARG A 2 -5.74 -16.57 -4.77
N ILE A 3 -4.91 -15.66 -5.27
CA ILE A 3 -4.97 -15.13 -6.63
C ILE A 3 -3.60 -15.26 -7.27
N VAL A 4 -3.52 -15.79 -8.49
CA VAL A 4 -2.27 -15.82 -9.26
C VAL A 4 -2.23 -14.57 -10.14
N GLN A 5 -1.20 -13.75 -9.96
CA GLN A 5 -1.05 -12.53 -10.76
C GLN A 5 -0.66 -12.85 -12.20
N LYS A 6 -1.36 -12.27 -13.17
CA LYS A 6 -1.02 -12.43 -14.60
C LYS A 6 0.37 -11.91 -14.95
N LYS A 7 0.79 -10.78 -14.35
CA LYS A 7 2.07 -10.12 -14.69
C LYS A 7 3.29 -10.89 -14.20
N THR A 8 3.23 -11.45 -12.99
CA THR A 8 4.40 -12.04 -12.30
C THR A 8 4.29 -13.56 -12.17
N GLY A 9 3.12 -14.16 -12.43
CA GLY A 9 2.85 -15.57 -12.15
C GLY A 9 2.86 -15.92 -10.66
N THR A 10 3.06 -14.93 -9.78
CA THR A 10 3.24 -15.17 -8.35
C THR A 10 1.87 -15.23 -7.67
N PRO A 11 1.62 -16.24 -6.82
CA PRO A 11 0.41 -16.29 -6.03
C PRO A 11 0.46 -15.28 -4.89
N ILE A 12 -0.65 -14.58 -4.68
CA ILE A 12 -0.88 -13.75 -3.50
C ILE A 12 -2.00 -14.37 -2.71
N SER A 13 -1.79 -14.48 -1.41
CA SER A 13 -2.82 -14.86 -0.46
C SER A 13 -3.15 -13.64 0.39
N ALA A 14 -4.35 -13.11 0.21
CA ALA A 14 -4.84 -12.00 1.02
C ALA A 14 -5.94 -12.51 1.96
N PRO A 15 -5.89 -12.17 3.26
CA PRO A 15 -7.03 -12.32 4.14
C PRO A 15 -8.12 -11.36 3.68
N LEU A 16 -9.32 -11.89 3.48
CA LEU A 16 -10.51 -11.09 3.20
C LEU A 16 -11.41 -11.16 4.43
N ASN A 17 -11.97 -10.04 4.83
CA ASN A 17 -12.92 -10.02 5.94
C ASN A 17 -14.23 -10.70 5.52
N GLY A 18 -15.03 -11.09 6.51
CA GLY A 18 -16.30 -11.78 6.28
C GLY A 18 -17.29 -10.97 5.43
N ARG A 19 -17.32 -9.63 5.56
CA ARG A 19 -18.21 -8.78 4.75
C ARG A 19 -17.87 -8.87 3.27
N THR A 20 -16.59 -8.81 2.91
CA THR A 20 -16.13 -8.95 1.53
C THR A 20 -16.43 -10.34 0.99
N LEU A 21 -16.21 -11.39 1.78
CA LEU A 21 -16.52 -12.77 1.36
C LEU A 21 -18.01 -12.99 1.15
N ASN A 22 -18.85 -12.43 2.02
CA ASN A 22 -20.30 -12.51 1.89
C ASN A 22 -20.79 -11.79 0.64
N ALA A 23 -20.29 -10.58 0.34
CA ALA A 23 -20.65 -9.86 -0.88
C ALA A 23 -20.24 -10.63 -2.16
N ILE A 24 -19.09 -11.30 -2.15
CA ILE A 24 -18.69 -12.18 -3.26
C ILE A 24 -19.61 -13.39 -3.36
N ALA A 25 -19.98 -14.00 -2.24
CA ALA A 25 -20.89 -15.15 -2.22
C ALA A 25 -22.28 -14.78 -2.74
N GLU A 26 -22.84 -13.67 -2.28
CA GLU A 26 -24.13 -13.12 -2.76
C GLU A 26 -24.09 -12.88 -4.27
N TYR A 27 -23.04 -12.24 -4.77
CA TYR A 27 -22.86 -12.09 -6.23
C TYR A 27 -22.84 -13.44 -6.95
N ILE A 28 -22.07 -14.42 -6.47
CA ILE A 28 -21.95 -15.74 -7.12
C ILE A 28 -23.28 -16.50 -7.12
N LEU A 29 -24.04 -16.44 -6.02
CA LEU A 29 -25.25 -17.22 -5.82
C LEU A 29 -26.47 -16.58 -6.48
N GLU A 30 -26.61 -15.26 -6.39
CA GLU A 30 -27.85 -14.56 -6.72
C GLU A 30 -27.77 -13.70 -7.99
N GLU A 31 -26.62 -13.06 -8.24
CA GLU A 31 -26.50 -12.05 -9.31
C GLU A 31 -25.76 -12.55 -10.55
N ARG A 32 -24.81 -13.47 -10.39
CA ARG A 32 -23.92 -13.92 -11.45
C ARG A 32 -24.71 -14.68 -12.51
N PRO A 33 -24.71 -14.22 -13.79
CA PRO A 33 -25.41 -14.93 -14.85
C PRO A 33 -24.90 -16.37 -15.00
N LYS A 34 -25.82 -17.31 -15.25
CA LYS A 34 -25.47 -18.70 -15.55
C LYS A 34 -24.82 -18.76 -16.93
N CYS A 35 -23.53 -19.09 -16.98
CA CYS A 35 -22.76 -19.28 -18.21
C CYS A 35 -21.51 -20.14 -17.97
N GLU A 36 -20.91 -20.61 -19.05
CA GLU A 36 -19.71 -21.46 -19.04
C GLU A 36 -18.39 -20.71 -18.76
N ASP A 37 -18.38 -19.37 -18.72
CA ASP A 37 -17.17 -18.62 -18.38
C ASP A 37 -16.77 -18.92 -16.93
N VAL A 38 -15.50 -19.27 -16.70
CA VAL A 38 -14.95 -19.70 -15.40
C VAL A 38 -14.57 -18.55 -14.48
N HIS A 39 -14.53 -17.31 -14.98
CA HIS A 39 -14.08 -16.18 -14.18
C HIS A 39 -15.16 -15.79 -13.17
N VAL A 40 -14.73 -15.40 -11.95
CA VAL A 40 -15.65 -15.00 -10.88
C VAL A 40 -16.51 -13.83 -11.36
N PHE A 41 -15.89 -12.70 -11.71
CA PHE A 41 -16.59 -11.49 -12.14
C PHE A 41 -16.78 -11.42 -13.66
N LEU A 42 -18.03 -11.23 -14.07
CA LEU A 42 -18.44 -11.15 -15.47
C LEU A 42 -19.01 -9.77 -15.82
N ARG A 43 -19.09 -9.50 -17.11
CA ARG A 43 -19.89 -8.38 -17.63
C ARG A 43 -21.36 -8.58 -17.26
N ALA A 44 -22.04 -7.50 -16.87
CA ALA A 44 -23.46 -7.52 -16.51
C ALA A 44 -24.39 -7.77 -17.71
N TYR A 45 -23.92 -7.61 -18.94
CA TYR A 45 -24.71 -7.75 -20.16
C TYR A 45 -24.06 -8.72 -21.15
N PRO A 46 -24.85 -9.41 -22.00
CA PRO A 46 -24.34 -10.27 -23.05
C PRO A 46 -23.34 -9.58 -23.99
N PRO A 47 -22.34 -10.30 -24.53
CA PRO A 47 -21.96 -11.66 -24.15
C PRO A 47 -21.35 -11.72 -22.73
N TYR A 48 -21.88 -12.60 -21.88
CA TYR A 48 -21.42 -12.80 -20.50
C TYR A 48 -20.03 -13.42 -20.51
N THR A 49 -19.04 -12.57 -20.28
CA THR A 49 -17.62 -12.91 -20.36
C THR A 49 -16.88 -12.20 -19.24
N ALA A 50 -15.67 -12.67 -18.92
CA ALA A 50 -14.80 -12.00 -17.97
C ALA A 50 -14.61 -10.50 -18.28
N ILE A 51 -14.43 -9.69 -17.23
CA ILE A 51 -14.03 -8.29 -17.39
C ILE A 51 -12.57 -8.24 -17.85
N LYS A 52 -12.32 -7.79 -19.08
CA LYS A 52 -11.00 -7.90 -19.74
C LYS A 52 -10.10 -6.67 -19.61
N SER A 53 -10.61 -5.54 -19.16
CA SER A 53 -9.83 -4.29 -19.05
C SER A 53 -10.23 -3.48 -17.81
N THR A 54 -9.47 -2.43 -17.51
CA THR A 54 -9.73 -1.54 -16.39
C THR A 54 -10.79 -0.49 -16.70
N SER A 55 -11.07 -0.18 -17.97
CA SER A 55 -12.02 0.88 -18.34
C SER A 55 -13.44 0.67 -17.78
N PRO A 56 -14.02 -0.55 -17.80
CA PRO A 56 -15.30 -0.82 -17.13
C PRO A 56 -15.21 -0.63 -15.61
N LEU A 57 -14.06 -0.93 -14.99
CA LEU A 57 -13.84 -0.71 -13.57
C LEU A 57 -13.81 0.79 -13.25
N ASP A 58 -13.17 1.59 -14.10
CA ASP A 58 -13.12 3.05 -13.94
C ASP A 58 -14.52 3.66 -14.03
N TYR A 59 -15.34 3.20 -14.98
CA TYR A 59 -16.74 3.62 -15.06
C TYR A 59 -17.55 3.22 -13.81
N MET A 60 -17.27 2.05 -13.23
CA MET A 60 -17.90 1.65 -11.97
C MET A 60 -17.48 2.55 -10.81
N ILE A 61 -16.21 2.96 -10.73
CA ILE A 61 -15.77 3.96 -9.74
C ILE A 61 -16.56 5.25 -9.89
N ASP A 62 -16.72 5.76 -11.11
CA ASP A 62 -17.46 6.99 -11.39
C ASP A 62 -18.94 6.87 -10.98
N LYS A 63 -19.54 5.71 -11.25
CA LYS A 63 -20.90 5.41 -10.80
C LYS A 63 -21.00 5.43 -9.28
N TYR A 64 -20.13 4.70 -8.58
CA TYR A 64 -20.22 4.56 -7.14
C TYR A 64 -19.81 5.82 -6.37
N CYS A 65 -18.86 6.61 -6.85
CA CYS A 65 -18.57 7.94 -6.31
C CYS A 65 -19.82 8.84 -6.36
N ARG A 66 -20.51 8.89 -7.52
CA ARG A 66 -21.76 9.65 -7.66
C ARG A 66 -22.86 9.16 -6.71
N LEU A 67 -23.07 7.85 -6.63
CA LEU A 67 -24.09 7.26 -5.75
C LEU A 67 -23.79 7.48 -4.26
N ALA A 68 -22.52 7.49 -3.87
CA ALA A 68 -22.08 7.73 -2.50
C ALA A 68 -21.94 9.23 -2.17
N SER A 69 -22.24 10.14 -3.10
CA SER A 69 -22.00 11.58 -2.97
C SER A 69 -20.55 11.92 -2.60
N VAL A 70 -19.60 11.11 -3.08
CA VAL A 70 -18.16 11.34 -2.92
C VAL A 70 -17.66 12.07 -4.16
N GLU A 71 -17.09 13.25 -3.97
CA GLU A 71 -16.44 13.98 -5.05
C GLU A 71 -15.24 13.18 -5.57
N LYS A 72 -15.29 12.84 -6.86
CA LYS A 72 -14.20 12.12 -7.50
C LYS A 72 -13.12 13.13 -7.89
N ILE A 73 -11.91 12.91 -7.40
CA ILE A 73 -10.74 13.66 -7.84
C ILE A 73 -10.42 13.29 -9.29
N ASP A 74 -10.18 14.30 -10.12
CA ASP A 74 -9.83 14.12 -11.53
C ASP A 74 -8.64 13.17 -11.71
N TYR A 75 -8.68 12.41 -12.81
CA TYR A 75 -7.68 11.41 -13.19
C TYR A 75 -7.49 10.24 -12.20
N ARG A 76 -8.29 10.15 -11.12
CA ARG A 76 -8.30 8.96 -10.26
C ARG A 76 -9.12 7.85 -10.91
N SER A 77 -8.44 6.73 -11.18
CA SER A 77 -9.02 5.51 -11.74
C SER A 77 -9.14 4.40 -10.68
N PHE A 78 -9.58 3.21 -11.07
CA PHE A 78 -9.59 2.01 -10.24
C PHE A 78 -8.22 1.72 -9.59
N HIS A 79 -7.12 2.05 -10.29
CA HIS A 79 -5.77 1.94 -9.72
C HIS A 79 -5.57 2.79 -8.45
N SER A 80 -6.32 3.88 -8.31
CA SER A 80 -6.24 4.76 -7.14
C SER A 80 -6.71 4.07 -5.87
N LEU A 81 -7.67 3.13 -5.93
CA LEU A 81 -8.07 2.34 -4.77
C LEU A 81 -6.90 1.53 -4.22
N ARG A 82 -6.12 0.91 -5.12
CA ARG A 82 -4.91 0.17 -4.74
C ARG A 82 -3.84 1.09 -4.16
N ARG A 83 -3.68 2.30 -4.71
CA ARG A 83 -2.76 3.30 -4.16
C ARG A 83 -3.18 3.74 -2.76
N ALA A 84 -4.47 4.05 -2.58
CA ALA A 84 -5.04 4.42 -1.28
C ALA A 84 -4.80 3.31 -0.26
N PHE A 85 -5.07 2.04 -0.60
CA PHE A 85 -4.80 0.90 0.28
C PHE A 85 -3.34 0.86 0.78
N GLY A 86 -2.36 1.01 -0.11
CA GLY A 86 -0.94 1.06 0.30
C GLY A 86 -0.61 2.28 1.17
N THR A 87 -1.19 3.44 0.86
CA THR A 87 -1.01 4.67 1.65
C THR A 87 -1.60 4.54 3.06
N GLU A 88 -2.83 4.03 3.19
CA GLU A 88 -3.48 3.80 4.49
C GLU A 88 -2.67 2.83 5.36
N LEU A 89 -2.15 1.74 4.79
CA LEU A 89 -1.29 0.81 5.52
C LEU A 89 0.02 1.47 5.97
N ALA A 90 0.63 2.31 5.14
CA ALA A 90 1.84 3.02 5.50
C ALA A 90 1.62 4.06 6.60
N MET A 91 0.47 4.77 6.57
CA MET A 91 0.05 5.69 7.62
C MET A 91 -0.25 4.96 8.94
N ALA A 92 -0.75 3.73 8.86
CA ALA A 92 -0.92 2.82 9.99
C ALA A 92 0.38 2.12 10.42
N GLU A 93 1.53 2.58 9.93
CA GLU A 93 2.88 2.09 10.27
C GLU A 93 3.13 0.60 9.97
N VAL A 94 2.35 0.02 9.06
CA VAL A 94 2.60 -1.35 8.58
C VAL A 94 3.95 -1.37 7.86
N PRO A 95 4.82 -2.37 8.14
CA PRO A 95 6.11 -2.48 7.46
C PRO A 95 5.96 -2.48 5.94
N VAL A 96 6.80 -1.69 5.25
CA VAL A 96 6.73 -1.53 3.78
C VAL A 96 6.88 -2.87 3.03
N THR A 97 7.59 -3.84 3.61
CA THR A 97 7.72 -5.21 3.09
C THR A 97 6.40 -5.96 3.12
N SER A 98 5.63 -5.83 4.20
CA SER A 98 4.28 -6.39 4.31
C SER A 98 3.32 -5.71 3.33
N ILE A 99 3.42 -4.38 3.18
CA ILE A 99 2.63 -3.63 2.18
C ILE A 99 2.96 -4.13 0.77
N SER A 100 4.24 -4.28 0.42
CA SER A 100 4.70 -4.84 -0.86
C SER A 100 4.08 -6.20 -1.13
N GLN A 101 4.05 -7.09 -0.13
CA GLN A 101 3.47 -8.43 -0.26
C GLN A 101 1.95 -8.38 -0.45
N MET A 102 1.25 -7.55 0.33
CA MET A 102 -0.22 -7.39 0.25
C MET A 102 -0.64 -6.76 -1.07
N LEU A 103 0.15 -5.82 -1.58
CA LEU A 103 -0.02 -5.28 -2.92
C LEU A 103 0.37 -6.34 -3.96
N GLY A 104 1.38 -7.16 -3.72
CA GLY A 104 1.88 -8.08 -4.73
C GLY A 104 2.90 -7.45 -5.66
N HIS A 105 3.78 -6.63 -5.10
CA HIS A 105 4.94 -6.13 -5.82
C HIS A 105 6.07 -7.15 -5.73
N SER A 106 6.66 -7.47 -6.88
CA SER A 106 7.84 -8.31 -6.98
C SER A 106 9.15 -7.52 -6.77
N ASP A 107 9.08 -6.20 -6.91
CA ASP A 107 10.18 -5.26 -6.70
C ASP A 107 9.68 -4.10 -5.81
N MET A 108 10.42 -3.81 -4.76
CA MET A 108 10.15 -2.75 -3.79
C MET A 108 10.39 -1.33 -4.34
N SER A 109 10.95 -1.19 -5.55
CA SER A 109 11.10 0.12 -6.20
C SER A 109 9.78 0.89 -6.30
N ALA A 110 8.66 0.19 -6.52
CA ALA A 110 7.32 0.75 -6.55
C ALA A 110 6.79 1.19 -5.18
N ASP A 111 7.37 0.67 -4.09
CA ASP A 111 6.93 0.92 -2.71
C ASP A 111 7.59 2.13 -2.07
N LYS A 112 8.65 2.68 -2.68
CA LYS A 112 9.32 3.90 -2.22
C LYS A 112 8.34 5.05 -1.99
N ALA A 113 7.30 5.12 -2.82
CA ALA A 113 6.26 6.13 -2.70
C ALA A 113 5.40 5.99 -1.43
N TYR A 114 5.40 4.84 -0.74
CA TYR A 114 4.68 4.65 0.51
C TYR A 114 5.49 5.05 1.74
N LEU A 115 6.83 5.04 1.66
CA LEU A 115 7.70 5.40 2.77
C LEU A 115 7.42 6.81 3.29
N SER A 116 7.16 7.76 2.39
CA SER A 116 6.85 9.15 2.75
C SER A 116 5.54 9.33 3.53
N PHE A 117 4.68 8.31 3.59
CA PHE A 117 3.43 8.36 4.34
C PHE A 117 3.55 7.82 5.77
N ASN A 118 4.64 7.14 6.11
CA ASN A 118 4.95 6.74 7.49
C ASN A 118 5.70 7.89 8.19
N LYS A 119 4.96 8.79 8.82
CA LYS A 119 5.51 9.99 9.46
C LYS A 119 6.49 9.68 10.58
N THR A 120 6.18 8.68 11.40
CA THR A 120 7.01 8.30 12.56
C THR A 120 8.38 7.83 12.10
N GLN A 121 8.44 6.87 11.18
CA GLN A 121 9.71 6.35 10.67
C GLN A 121 10.47 7.38 9.84
N THR A 122 9.78 8.21 9.04
CA THR A 122 10.46 9.27 8.27
C THR A 122 11.03 10.37 9.15
N SER A 123 10.41 10.69 10.28
CA SER A 123 10.94 11.67 11.24
C SER A 123 12.27 11.24 11.89
N LEU A 124 12.47 9.93 12.08
CA LEU A 124 13.73 9.38 12.59
C LEU A 124 14.89 9.64 11.61
N CYS A 125 14.63 9.51 10.30
CA CYS A 125 15.62 9.78 9.26
C CYS A 125 15.94 11.28 9.11
N SER A 126 15.09 12.17 9.62
CA SER A 126 15.30 13.62 9.63
C SER A 126 15.70 14.15 11.01
N SER A 127 16.11 13.28 11.93
CA SER A 127 16.60 13.71 13.24
C SER A 127 17.89 14.51 13.10
N ASP A 128 18.15 15.36 14.08
CA ASP A 128 19.40 16.11 14.14
C ASP A 128 20.60 15.17 14.41
N PHE A 129 21.80 15.72 14.31
CA PHE A 129 23.03 14.97 14.58
C PHE A 129 23.32 14.80 16.08
N SER A 130 22.31 14.95 16.97
CA SER A 130 22.53 14.82 18.40
C SER A 130 23.01 13.41 18.80
N GLY A 131 22.44 12.37 18.17
CA GLY A 131 22.82 10.97 18.40
C GLY A 131 24.12 10.53 17.70
N VAL A 132 24.52 11.24 16.63
CA VAL A 132 25.77 10.98 15.89
C VAL A 132 26.45 12.32 15.56
N PRO A 133 27.16 12.92 16.52
CA PRO A 133 27.68 14.28 16.38
C PRO A 133 28.72 14.39 15.27
N ILE A 134 28.58 15.39 14.40
CA ILE A 134 29.55 15.69 13.35
C ILE A 134 30.77 16.36 14.00
N THR A 135 31.82 15.59 14.23
CA THR A 135 33.04 16.05 14.93
C THR A 135 34.15 16.52 13.98
N LYS A 136 34.05 16.22 12.68
CA LYS A 136 35.10 16.51 11.68
C LYS A 136 34.49 16.90 10.33
N GLY A 137 35.29 17.58 9.50
CA GLY A 137 34.93 17.98 8.14
C GLY A 137 34.22 19.34 8.06
N VAL A 138 33.83 19.73 6.85
CA VAL A 138 33.28 21.07 6.55
C VAL A 138 31.98 21.40 7.28
N TYR A 139 31.25 20.39 7.77
CA TYR A 139 30.00 20.57 8.49
C TYR A 139 30.14 20.60 10.02
N ALA A 140 31.34 20.35 10.57
CA ALA A 140 31.54 20.27 12.02
C ALA A 140 31.25 21.60 12.75
N SER A 141 31.49 22.73 12.10
CA SER A 141 31.20 24.06 12.64
C SER A 141 29.70 24.37 12.76
N HIS A 142 28.84 23.67 12.00
CA HIS A 142 27.40 23.88 12.02
C HIS A 142 26.68 23.14 13.17
N PHE A 143 27.38 22.23 13.86
CA PHE A 143 26.83 21.43 14.96
C PHE A 143 27.74 21.49 16.19
N PRO A 144 27.84 22.66 16.86
CA PRO A 144 28.75 22.85 17.98
C PRO A 144 28.28 22.05 19.21
N GLY A 145 28.80 20.83 19.36
CA GLY A 145 29.01 20.17 20.66
C GLY A 145 27.83 19.39 21.25
N VAL A 146 27.74 18.10 20.92
CA VAL A 146 27.35 17.08 21.91
C VAL A 146 28.65 16.55 22.51
N ARG A 147 29.09 17.17 23.61
CA ARG A 147 30.24 16.68 24.38
C ARG A 147 29.86 15.33 25.00
N ARG A 148 30.62 14.28 24.67
CA ARG A 148 30.60 13.03 25.44
C ARG A 148 31.07 13.37 26.86
N GLU A 149 30.27 13.07 27.88
CA GLU A 149 30.81 12.92 29.23
C GLU A 149 31.83 11.79 29.16
N ALA A 150 33.11 12.15 29.30
CA ALA A 150 34.18 11.18 29.42
C ALA A 150 33.95 10.41 30.74
N GLY A 151 33.65 9.11 30.63
CA GLY A 151 33.63 8.22 31.77
C GLY A 151 34.97 8.32 32.50
N LYS A 152 34.91 8.69 33.79
CA LYS A 152 36.04 8.57 34.71
C LYS A 152 36.40 7.09 34.81
N GLY A 153 37.45 6.68 34.12
CA GLY A 153 38.22 5.49 34.51
C GLY A 153 38.86 5.79 35.86
N GLY A 154 38.36 5.14 36.91
CA GLY A 154 39.04 5.09 38.18
C GLY A 154 40.08 3.98 38.13
N ASP A 155 41.35 4.35 38.19
CA ASP A 155 42.40 3.46 38.66
C ASP A 155 42.23 3.27 40.17
N GLN A 156 42.07 2.02 40.61
CA GLN A 156 42.34 1.59 41.98
C GLN A 156 43.39 0.48 41.92
N GLU A 157 44.52 0.77 42.56
CA GLU A 157 45.50 -0.20 43.05
C GLU A 157 44.95 -0.89 44.32
#